data_AF-A0A6P4IXA4-F1
#
_entry.id   AF-A0A6P4IXA4-F1
#
_cell.length_a   1.000
_cell.length_b   1.000
_cell.length_c   1.000
_cell.angle_alpha   90.00
_cell.angle_beta   90.00
_cell.angle_gamma   90.00
#
_symmetry.space_group_name_H-M   'P 1'
#
loop_
_entity.id
_entity.type
_entity.pdbx_description
1 polymer ?
#
loop_
_entity_poly.entity_id
_entity_poly.type
_entity_poly.pdbx_seq_one_letter_code
_entity_poly.pdbx_strand_id
1 'polypeptide(L)'
;MEAITRVICLLLLLGIAAAHKPSPDEVALNEILQRMDNTANPCDDFQKFSSGNMSFEPETYNFNGLVKRKTNDRMQKVFDRLKYRVLKDPSSLEEKVWLFYNTCLTAPKFTHSWKHYIGLVPPGRGLTWPHLTPPGSLWPEGNFKWLETLARLRRFGLNTLLIEMKVQLSGDDSGEFKVLIGKQNIHTIETEKQTKDLLITLGVSRKRAGILARDITVLERNINELAELNDYRTNLTIEEFEVRTGLSLGNYLSIAFGSSFDSSFVVETSEMAYLERLQDLMDKFESETVASYLMVSFVRYLRSLDGSGAEGDPRKCAAAVAFNMETASELLYKDFYFRLGKLQRYNDEVQRLFDLILGQLKSNRLNLTSEVAQLTVGKLPNIQNQRRFVNDFYWNLNLESSELDFAVMHLKVLEHRNRKVLEQLDGQVPKDREFLLLSNDKYANGDLEPLVFKNTVILPIDILQESFFTPEMHDVFKVSLLGFILTRQILKSFVPHELLVKGSMMSSFEPKLNHDDPIAWLNKTDLHSTEDRELDVMALKTVYNLYFRDDSKFSQEQPSFTKLPLSQLFLLNFAQVYSGEAEPRDTRRLNQVVKNLQSFGKAFNCPTESVSKE
;
A
#
# COMPACT_ATOMS: atom_id res chain seq x y z
N MET A 1 -5.83 -65.04 12.97
CA MET A 1 -6.54 -64.27 11.92
C MET A 1 -7.33 -63.10 12.50
N GLU A 2 -8.09 -63.25 13.59
CA GLU A 2 -8.86 -62.13 14.19
C GLU A 2 -8.04 -60.88 14.59
N ALA A 3 -6.80 -61.06 15.06
CA ALA A 3 -5.94 -59.93 15.42
C ALA A 3 -5.53 -59.08 14.18
N ILE A 4 -5.35 -59.72 13.02
CA ILE A 4 -4.98 -59.05 11.77
C ILE A 4 -6.21 -58.31 11.22
N THR A 5 -7.40 -58.92 11.31
CA THR A 5 -8.66 -58.28 10.90
C THR A 5 -8.98 -57.05 11.76
N ARG A 6 -8.71 -57.09 13.07
CA ARG A 6 -8.89 -55.93 13.97
C ARG A 6 -7.94 -54.78 13.67
N VAL A 7 -6.68 -55.07 13.34
CA VAL A 7 -5.69 -54.04 12.97
C VAL A 7 -6.04 -53.41 11.60
N ILE A 8 -6.52 -54.21 10.64
CA ILE A 8 -6.97 -53.71 9.34
C ILE A 8 -8.24 -52.85 9.47
N CYS A 9 -9.20 -53.25 10.32
CA CYS A 9 -10.38 -52.42 10.61
C CYS A 9 -10.03 -51.12 11.35
N LEU A 10 -9.06 -51.15 12.28
CA LEU A 10 -8.57 -49.93 12.94
C LEU A 10 -7.83 -49.00 11.97
N LEU A 11 -7.03 -49.54 11.04
CA LEU A 11 -6.36 -48.77 9.99
C LEU A 11 -7.35 -48.22 8.94
N LEU A 12 -8.43 -48.95 8.63
CA LEU A 12 -9.52 -48.47 7.77
C LEU A 12 -10.36 -47.39 8.48
N LEU A 13 -10.63 -47.54 9.78
CA LEU A 13 -11.33 -46.50 10.57
C LEU A 13 -10.45 -45.26 10.79
N LEU A 14 -9.13 -45.42 10.95
CA LEU A 14 -8.17 -44.30 10.95
C LEU A 14 -8.01 -43.66 9.56
N GLY A 15 -8.19 -44.44 8.48
CA GLY A 15 -8.21 -43.93 7.10
C GLY A 15 -9.50 -43.17 6.73
N ILE A 16 -10.64 -43.50 7.35
CA ILE A 16 -11.91 -42.79 7.18
C ILE A 16 -11.99 -41.54 8.08
N ALA A 17 -11.22 -41.50 9.17
CA ALA A 17 -10.97 -40.29 9.94
C ALA A 17 -9.87 -39.40 9.34
N ALA A 18 -9.67 -39.44 8.01
CA ALA A 18 -9.01 -38.36 7.31
C ALA A 18 -9.88 -37.10 7.50
N ALA A 19 -9.47 -36.23 8.42
CA ALA A 19 -10.14 -34.97 8.69
C ALA A 19 -10.53 -34.31 7.35
N HIS A 20 -11.83 -34.15 7.13
CA HIS A 20 -12.36 -33.50 5.94
C HIS A 20 -11.72 -32.11 5.87
N LYS A 21 -10.78 -31.91 4.93
CA LYS A 21 -10.20 -30.60 4.71
C LYS A 21 -11.31 -29.75 4.09
N PRO A 22 -11.72 -28.64 4.72
CA PRO A 22 -12.81 -27.84 4.21
C PRO A 22 -12.49 -27.33 2.81
N SER A 23 -13.49 -27.29 1.95
CA SER A 23 -13.35 -26.75 0.59
C SER A 23 -13.04 -25.24 0.66
N PRO A 24 -12.43 -24.64 -0.38
CA PRO A 24 -12.20 -23.19 -0.42
C PRO A 24 -13.48 -22.37 -0.21
N ASP A 25 -14.62 -22.87 -0.69
CA ASP A 25 -15.94 -22.26 -0.53
C ASP A 25 -16.43 -22.31 0.92
N GLU A 26 -16.26 -23.44 1.59
CA GLU A 26 -16.60 -23.58 3.02
C GLU A 26 -15.74 -22.67 3.88
N VAL A 27 -14.45 -22.55 3.56
CA VAL A 27 -13.55 -21.64 4.26
C VAL A 27 -14.01 -20.18 4.08
N ALA A 28 -14.32 -19.75 2.86
CA ALA A 28 -14.80 -18.40 2.58
C ALA A 28 -16.15 -18.11 3.27
N LEU A 29 -17.11 -19.03 3.18
CA LEU A 29 -18.40 -18.89 3.84
C LEU A 29 -18.27 -18.79 5.36
N ASN A 30 -17.46 -19.66 5.96
CA ASN A 30 -17.27 -19.66 7.41
C ASN A 30 -16.66 -18.34 7.90
N GLU A 31 -15.70 -17.76 7.17
CA GLU A 31 -15.15 -16.45 7.52
C GLU A 31 -16.20 -15.33 7.44
N ILE A 32 -17.06 -15.32 6.42
CA ILE A 32 -18.16 -14.35 6.31
C ILE A 32 -19.12 -14.51 7.50
N LEU A 33 -19.59 -15.73 7.76
CA LEU A 33 -20.55 -16.01 8.83
C LEU A 33 -20.01 -15.67 10.22
N GLN A 34 -18.70 -15.86 10.45
CA GLN A 34 -18.06 -15.49 11.72
C GLN A 34 -18.03 -13.98 11.97
N ARG A 35 -17.99 -13.15 10.91
CA ARG A 35 -17.94 -11.69 11.00
C ARG A 35 -19.33 -11.06 11.05
N MET A 36 -20.35 -11.75 10.55
CA MET A 36 -21.72 -11.27 10.54
C MET A 36 -22.29 -11.09 11.95
N ASP A 37 -23.01 -10.00 12.17
CA ASP A 37 -23.86 -9.77 13.35
C ASP A 37 -25.33 -9.96 12.96
N ASN A 38 -25.84 -11.17 13.21
CA ASN A 38 -27.24 -11.52 12.91
C ASN A 38 -28.28 -10.77 13.76
N THR A 39 -27.85 -9.96 14.75
CA THR A 39 -28.75 -9.11 15.53
C THR A 39 -29.03 -7.77 14.87
N ALA A 40 -28.21 -7.37 13.88
CA ALA A 40 -28.41 -6.15 13.12
C ALA A 40 -29.36 -6.38 11.93
N ASN A 41 -30.17 -5.37 11.59
CA ASN A 41 -31.02 -5.42 10.40
C ASN A 41 -30.22 -4.99 9.17
N PRO A 42 -30.06 -5.83 8.13
CA PRO A 42 -29.33 -5.46 6.91
C PRO A 42 -29.93 -4.24 6.19
N CYS A 43 -31.23 -3.98 6.36
CA CYS A 43 -31.91 -2.85 5.72
C CYS A 43 -31.67 -1.51 6.44
N ASP A 44 -31.26 -1.55 7.70
CA ASP A 44 -30.98 -0.35 8.51
C ASP A 44 -29.47 -0.07 8.53
N ASP A 45 -28.65 -1.10 8.77
CA ASP A 45 -27.19 -1.01 8.83
C ASP A 45 -26.54 -2.29 8.29
N PHE A 46 -26.24 -2.29 6.99
CA PHE A 46 -25.64 -3.44 6.33
C PHE A 46 -24.18 -3.66 6.73
N GLN A 47 -23.46 -2.60 7.12
CA GLN A 47 -22.09 -2.72 7.62
C GLN A 47 -22.08 -3.53 8.92
N LYS A 48 -22.92 -3.14 9.89
CA LYS A 48 -23.03 -3.87 11.15
C LYS A 48 -23.49 -5.31 10.91
N PHE A 49 -24.49 -5.52 10.06
CA PHE A 49 -24.95 -6.87 9.74
C PHE A 49 -23.86 -7.76 9.13
N SER A 50 -23.07 -7.23 8.19
CA SER A 50 -22.07 -8.02 7.44
C SER A 50 -20.74 -8.21 8.17
N SER A 51 -20.38 -7.32 9.10
CA SER A 51 -19.04 -7.30 9.72
C SER A 51 -19.01 -6.92 11.21
N GLY A 52 -20.17 -6.76 11.88
CA GLY A 52 -20.27 -6.25 13.24
C GLY A 52 -19.62 -7.11 14.34
N ASN A 53 -19.33 -8.39 14.06
CA ASN A 53 -18.64 -9.29 14.99
C ASN A 53 -17.12 -9.39 14.74
N MET A 54 -16.56 -8.54 13.86
CA MET A 54 -15.14 -8.56 13.56
C MET A 54 -14.28 -8.18 14.78
N SER A 55 -13.27 -8.99 15.10
CA SER A 55 -12.30 -8.69 16.16
C SER A 55 -11.31 -7.63 15.67
N PHE A 56 -11.24 -6.50 16.39
CA PHE A 56 -10.35 -5.39 16.07
C PHE A 56 -8.98 -5.57 16.73
N GLU A 57 -8.06 -6.21 16.02
CA GLU A 57 -6.63 -6.01 16.26
C GLU A 57 -6.12 -4.90 15.33
N PRO A 58 -5.15 -4.06 15.74
CA PRO A 58 -4.62 -2.98 14.91
C PRO A 58 -4.13 -3.45 13.53
N GLU A 59 -3.65 -4.70 13.42
CA GLU A 59 -3.16 -5.30 12.17
C GLU A 59 -4.28 -5.83 11.26
N THR A 60 -5.51 -5.97 11.74
CA THR A 60 -6.68 -6.44 10.98
C THR A 60 -7.79 -5.42 10.94
N TYR A 61 -7.44 -4.14 11.14
CA TYR A 61 -8.41 -3.06 11.28
C TYR A 61 -9.31 -2.89 10.06
N ASN A 62 -8.88 -3.33 8.86
CA ASN A 62 -9.67 -3.32 7.64
C ASN A 62 -9.36 -4.54 6.74
N PHE A 63 -10.07 -4.66 5.61
CA PHE A 63 -9.83 -5.69 4.59
C PHE A 63 -8.36 -5.80 4.17
N ASN A 64 -7.68 -4.66 3.97
CA ASN A 64 -6.27 -4.66 3.59
C ASN A 64 -5.39 -5.27 4.69
N GLY A 65 -5.62 -4.91 5.95
CA GLY A 65 -4.96 -5.50 7.11
C GLY A 65 -5.19 -7.01 7.21
N LEU A 66 -6.42 -7.48 6.96
CA LEU A 66 -6.74 -8.92 6.98
C LEU A 66 -5.93 -9.72 5.96
N VAL A 67 -5.94 -9.30 4.70
CA VAL A 67 -5.20 -9.99 3.63
C VAL A 67 -3.70 -9.94 3.91
N LYS A 68 -3.18 -8.76 4.28
CA LYS A 68 -1.76 -8.58 4.66
C LYS A 68 -1.35 -9.50 5.80
N ARG A 69 -2.13 -9.58 6.87
CA ARG A 69 -1.85 -10.49 8.00
C ARG A 69 -1.73 -11.93 7.51
N LYS A 70 -2.66 -12.38 6.68
CA LYS A 70 -2.64 -13.75 6.13
C LYS A 70 -1.45 -13.99 5.22
N THR A 71 -1.07 -13.00 4.40
CA THR A 71 0.17 -13.04 3.61
C THR A 71 1.39 -13.13 4.54
N ASN A 72 1.49 -12.30 5.57
CA ASN A 72 2.61 -12.27 6.50
C ASN A 72 2.76 -13.59 7.27
N ASP A 73 1.65 -14.19 7.71
CA ASP A 73 1.64 -15.53 8.32
C ASP A 73 2.16 -16.61 7.35
N ARG A 74 1.81 -16.49 6.06
CA ARG A 74 2.31 -17.39 5.01
C ARG A 74 3.79 -17.13 4.69
N MET A 75 4.23 -15.88 4.71
CA MET A 75 5.62 -15.49 4.48
C MET A 75 6.53 -15.91 5.60
N GLN A 76 6.09 -15.80 6.85
CA GLN A 76 6.79 -16.36 8.00
C GLN A 76 7.16 -17.83 7.75
N LYS A 77 6.20 -18.65 7.30
CA LYS A 77 6.45 -20.08 6.97
C LYS A 77 7.48 -20.27 5.85
N VAL A 78 7.56 -19.35 4.89
CA VAL A 78 8.56 -19.39 3.82
C VAL A 78 9.94 -19.09 4.39
N PHE A 79 10.07 -18.02 5.19
CA PHE A 79 11.34 -17.61 5.78
C PHE A 79 11.85 -18.59 6.84
N ASP A 80 10.96 -19.14 7.67
CA ASP A 80 11.27 -20.20 8.64
C ASP A 80 11.86 -21.45 7.95
N ARG A 81 11.43 -21.74 6.72
CA ARG A 81 11.97 -22.87 5.94
C ARG A 81 13.34 -22.59 5.35
N LEU A 82 13.75 -21.32 5.20
CA LEU A 82 15.10 -21.00 4.75
C LEU A 82 16.15 -21.41 5.78
N LYS A 83 15.82 -21.35 7.08
CA LYS A 83 16.66 -21.79 8.20
C LYS A 83 17.26 -23.20 8.03
N TYR A 84 16.49 -24.11 7.44
CA TYR A 84 16.87 -25.53 7.32
C TYR A 84 17.51 -25.88 5.98
N ARG A 85 17.68 -24.90 5.08
CA ARG A 85 18.35 -25.12 3.80
C ARG A 85 19.85 -24.96 4.00
N VAL A 86 20.62 -25.88 3.43
CA VAL A 86 22.06 -25.64 3.21
C VAL A 86 22.16 -24.62 2.09
N LEU A 87 22.28 -23.35 2.47
CA LEU A 87 22.50 -22.25 1.53
C LEU A 87 23.97 -22.33 1.10
N LYS A 88 24.19 -22.83 -0.12
CA LYS A 88 25.53 -23.12 -0.66
C LYS A 88 26.35 -21.86 -0.97
N ASP A 89 25.67 -20.74 -1.14
CA ASP A 89 26.25 -19.46 -1.52
C ASP A 89 25.83 -18.39 -0.50
N PRO A 90 26.76 -17.89 0.33
CA PRO A 90 26.48 -16.82 1.30
C PRO A 90 26.02 -15.50 0.68
N SER A 91 26.21 -15.32 -0.63
CA SER A 91 25.77 -14.13 -1.38
C SER A 91 24.41 -14.30 -2.05
N SER A 92 23.77 -15.47 -1.91
CA SER A 92 22.50 -15.75 -2.56
C SER A 92 21.36 -14.87 -2.03
N LEU A 93 20.33 -14.71 -2.85
CA LEU A 93 19.12 -14.00 -2.46
C LEU A 93 18.46 -14.59 -1.22
N GLU A 94 18.34 -15.92 -1.16
CA GLU A 94 17.78 -16.63 0.00
C GLU A 94 18.57 -16.37 1.28
N GLU A 95 19.91 -16.33 1.20
CA GLU A 95 20.75 -16.02 2.37
C GLU A 95 20.52 -14.58 2.83
N LYS A 96 20.46 -13.60 1.92
CA LYS A 96 20.18 -12.19 2.26
C LYS A 96 18.82 -12.03 2.93
N VAL A 97 17.79 -12.67 2.38
CA VAL A 97 16.43 -12.68 2.95
C VAL A 97 16.42 -13.32 4.34
N TRP A 98 17.04 -14.49 4.47
CA TRP A 98 17.11 -15.20 5.74
C TRP A 98 17.91 -14.43 6.79
N LEU A 99 19.04 -13.82 6.42
CA LEU A 99 19.87 -13.04 7.33
C LEU A 99 19.11 -11.82 7.87
N PHE A 100 18.38 -11.10 7.01
CA PHE A 100 17.55 -9.98 7.45
C PHE A 100 16.42 -10.44 8.39
N TYR A 101 15.72 -11.51 8.02
CA TYR A 101 14.66 -12.11 8.85
C TYR A 101 15.19 -12.58 10.21
N ASN A 102 16.28 -13.36 10.21
CA ASN A 102 16.88 -13.92 11.41
C ASN A 102 17.47 -12.84 12.32
N THR A 103 18.06 -11.79 11.75
CA THR A 103 18.54 -10.65 12.55
C THR A 103 17.39 -9.92 13.20
N CYS A 104 16.27 -9.72 12.50
CA CYS A 104 15.06 -9.16 13.12
C CYS A 104 14.57 -10.01 14.30
N LEU A 105 14.63 -11.33 14.19
CA LEU A 105 14.20 -12.27 15.24
C LEU A 105 15.13 -12.29 16.47
N THR A 106 16.45 -12.18 16.24
CA THR A 106 17.47 -12.58 17.22
C THR A 106 18.38 -11.45 17.68
N ALA A 107 18.34 -10.28 17.02
CA ALA A 107 19.15 -9.14 17.43
C ALA A 107 18.77 -8.65 18.83
N PRO A 108 19.73 -8.08 19.59
CA PRO A 108 19.45 -7.54 20.91
C PRO A 108 18.39 -6.42 20.86
N LYS A 109 17.47 -6.40 21.85
CA LYS A 109 16.38 -5.40 21.88
C LYS A 109 16.82 -3.94 21.72
N PHE A 110 18.00 -3.57 22.21
CA PHE A 110 18.49 -2.19 22.08
C PHE A 110 18.72 -1.78 20.61
N THR A 111 19.05 -2.73 19.72
CA THR A 111 19.26 -2.46 18.29
C THR A 111 17.93 -2.18 17.56
N HIS A 112 16.79 -2.47 18.19
CA HIS A 112 15.47 -2.11 17.68
C HIS A 112 15.02 -0.71 18.13
N SER A 113 15.74 -0.08 19.07
CA SER A 113 15.32 1.21 19.62
C SER A 113 15.54 2.35 18.64
N TRP A 114 14.60 3.30 18.58
CA TRP A 114 14.73 4.48 17.71
C TRP A 114 15.93 5.36 18.06
N LYS A 115 16.33 5.37 19.33
CA LYS A 115 17.57 6.02 19.77
C LYS A 115 18.80 5.43 19.07
N HIS A 116 18.83 4.11 18.89
CA HIS A 116 19.91 3.43 18.17
C HIS A 116 19.95 3.82 16.69
N TYR A 117 18.79 3.83 16.00
CA TYR A 117 18.68 4.32 14.61
C TYR A 117 19.22 5.75 14.45
N ILE A 118 18.85 6.66 15.33
CA ILE A 118 19.31 8.05 15.31
C ILE A 118 20.82 8.16 15.54
N GLY A 119 21.41 7.27 16.35
CA GLY A 119 22.87 7.17 16.50
C GLY A 119 23.60 6.73 15.23
N LEU A 120 22.95 5.94 14.36
CA LEU A 120 23.52 5.43 13.11
C LEU A 120 23.38 6.40 11.93
N VAL A 121 22.42 7.33 11.99
CA VAL A 121 22.12 8.28 10.90
C VAL A 121 22.36 9.70 11.39
N PRO A 122 23.61 10.22 11.34
CA PRO A 122 23.92 11.57 11.78
C PRO A 122 23.34 12.64 10.83
N PRO A 123 23.02 13.85 11.34
CA PRO A 123 22.48 14.93 10.51
C PRO A 123 23.51 15.47 9.49
N GLY A 124 24.80 15.31 9.75
CA GLY A 124 25.87 15.78 8.88
C GLY A 124 27.16 15.00 9.08
N ARG A 125 28.14 15.21 8.19
CA ARG A 125 29.47 14.61 8.35
C ARG A 125 30.12 15.16 9.62
N GLY A 126 30.50 14.27 10.54
CA GLY A 126 31.12 14.64 11.81
C GLY A 126 30.19 15.38 12.79
N LEU A 127 28.87 15.36 12.55
CA LEU A 127 27.88 16.03 13.38
C LEU A 127 26.98 14.99 14.07
N THR A 128 26.72 15.15 15.36
CA THR A 128 25.71 14.35 16.08
C THR A 128 24.38 15.09 16.10
N TRP A 129 23.29 14.38 16.42
CA TRP A 129 22.05 15.04 16.80
C TRP A 129 22.24 15.87 18.08
N PRO A 130 21.51 16.98 18.29
CA PRO A 130 21.77 17.92 19.38
C PRO A 130 21.85 17.25 20.77
N HIS A 131 20.90 16.37 21.08
CA HIS A 131 20.80 15.66 22.35
C HIS A 131 21.83 14.53 22.54
N LEU A 132 22.55 14.15 21.48
CA LEU A 132 23.65 13.17 21.52
C LEU A 132 25.03 13.85 21.62
N THR A 133 25.07 15.18 21.72
CA THR A 133 26.33 15.92 21.92
C THR A 133 27.02 15.45 23.20
N PRO A 134 28.33 15.15 23.16
CA PRO A 134 29.07 14.71 24.34
C PRO A 134 28.91 15.67 25.52
N PRO A 135 28.78 15.16 26.76
CA PRO A 135 28.69 16.01 27.95
C PRO A 135 29.86 17.00 28.02
N GLY A 136 29.55 18.26 28.31
CA GLY A 136 30.55 19.34 28.40
C GLY A 136 30.93 19.99 27.06
N SER A 137 30.35 19.56 25.94
CA SER A 137 30.50 20.21 24.63
C SER A 137 29.23 20.93 24.20
N LEU A 138 29.37 22.02 23.42
CA LEU A 138 28.25 22.68 22.74
C LEU A 138 28.00 22.00 21.40
N TRP A 139 26.73 21.86 21.02
CA TRP A 139 26.37 21.35 19.71
C TRP A 139 26.80 22.39 18.63
N PRO A 140 27.57 22.01 17.61
CA PRO A 140 28.13 22.97 16.66
C PRO A 140 27.07 23.39 15.63
N GLU A 141 26.17 24.26 16.06
CA GLU A 141 25.02 24.76 15.31
C GLU A 141 25.39 25.32 13.92
N GLY A 142 26.49 26.09 13.81
CA GLY A 142 26.92 26.68 12.54
C GLY A 142 27.34 25.66 11.47
N ASN A 143 27.55 24.39 11.83
CA ASN A 143 27.86 23.32 10.88
C ASN A 143 26.59 22.58 10.40
N PHE A 144 25.44 22.83 11.03
CA PHE A 144 24.20 22.19 10.66
C PHE A 144 23.62 22.83 9.40
N LYS A 145 23.32 21.98 8.41
CA LYS A 145 22.67 22.38 7.16
C LYS A 145 21.46 21.50 6.97
N TRP A 146 20.26 22.08 7.17
CA TRP A 146 19.02 21.32 7.18
C TRP A 146 18.74 20.64 5.83
N LEU A 147 19.06 21.30 4.71
CA LEU A 147 18.83 20.74 3.37
C LEU A 147 19.76 19.55 3.07
N GLU A 148 21.03 19.62 3.50
CA GLU A 148 21.96 18.48 3.42
C GLU A 148 21.50 17.32 4.33
N THR A 149 21.00 17.64 5.52
CA THR A 149 20.43 16.65 6.45
C THR A 149 19.23 15.94 5.81
N LEU A 150 18.31 16.71 5.23
CA LEU A 150 17.13 16.16 4.54
C LEU A 150 17.55 15.25 3.38
N ALA A 151 18.51 15.66 2.56
CA ALA A 151 19.04 14.84 1.46
C ALA A 151 19.67 13.52 1.94
N ARG A 152 20.30 13.52 3.12
CA ARG A 152 20.84 12.29 3.74
C ARG A 152 19.73 11.35 4.19
N LEU A 153 18.74 11.86 4.92
CA LEU A 153 17.60 11.08 5.40
C LEU A 153 16.81 10.47 4.24
N ARG A 154 16.73 11.21 3.14
CA ARG A 154 16.11 10.77 1.89
C ARG A 154 16.74 9.53 1.28
N ARG A 155 18.03 9.29 1.50
CA ARG A 155 18.69 8.05 1.05
C ARG A 155 18.01 6.80 1.61
N PHE A 156 17.32 6.91 2.75
CA PHE A 156 16.57 5.83 3.38
C PHE A 156 15.07 5.81 3.00
N GLY A 157 14.63 6.65 2.04
CA GLY A 157 13.26 6.67 1.53
C GLY A 157 12.33 7.72 2.15
N LEU A 158 12.85 8.65 2.98
CA LEU A 158 12.08 9.78 3.50
C LEU A 158 11.86 10.83 2.39
N ASN A 159 10.88 10.58 1.53
CA ASN A 159 10.76 11.25 0.24
C ASN A 159 9.81 12.46 0.19
N THR A 160 9.03 12.69 1.25
CA THR A 160 7.92 13.66 1.30
C THR A 160 8.05 14.73 2.39
N LEU A 161 9.11 14.69 3.20
CA LEU A 161 9.34 15.67 4.27
C LEU A 161 9.91 16.98 3.73
N LEU A 162 9.27 18.12 4.01
CA LEU A 162 9.62 19.48 3.57
C LEU A 162 9.67 19.70 2.04
N ILE A 163 10.36 18.84 1.31
CA ILE A 163 10.46 18.86 -0.15
C ILE A 163 10.08 17.46 -0.62
N GLU A 164 8.96 17.34 -1.32
CA GLU A 164 8.66 16.12 -2.06
C GLU A 164 9.65 16.01 -3.21
N MET A 165 10.26 14.84 -3.35
CA MET A 165 10.95 14.50 -4.59
C MET A 165 10.51 13.12 -5.06
N LYS A 166 10.37 12.92 -6.36
CA LYS A 166 9.99 11.63 -6.92
C LYS A 166 10.71 11.45 -8.24
N VAL A 167 11.16 10.22 -8.49
CA VAL A 167 11.48 9.80 -9.86
C VAL A 167 10.21 9.21 -10.44
N GLN A 168 9.63 9.89 -11.43
CA GLN A 168 8.37 9.49 -12.04
C GLN A 168 8.50 9.45 -13.56
N LEU A 169 7.64 8.67 -14.21
CA LEU A 169 7.55 8.70 -15.66
C LEU A 169 7.05 10.09 -16.08
N SER A 170 7.71 10.67 -17.08
CA SER A 170 7.24 11.90 -17.70
C SER A 170 5.84 11.69 -18.28
N GLY A 171 4.97 12.69 -18.14
CA GLY A 171 3.61 12.64 -18.67
C GLY A 171 3.51 12.79 -20.19
N ASP A 172 4.64 13.00 -20.87
CA ASP A 172 4.73 12.94 -22.33
C ASP A 172 4.97 11.48 -22.79
N ASP A 173 4.61 11.16 -24.03
CA ASP A 173 4.81 9.82 -24.63
C ASP A 173 6.30 9.42 -24.81
N SER A 174 7.24 10.17 -24.21
CA SER A 174 8.69 9.93 -24.28
C SER A 174 9.09 8.61 -23.63
N GLY A 175 8.38 8.17 -22.59
CA GLY A 175 8.77 7.03 -21.77
C GLY A 175 10.03 7.27 -20.91
N GLU A 176 10.42 8.53 -20.73
CA GLU A 176 11.58 8.95 -19.93
C GLU A 176 11.19 9.25 -18.49
N PHE A 177 12.11 9.00 -17.55
CA PHE A 177 11.94 9.38 -16.15
C PHE A 177 12.39 10.81 -15.92
N LYS A 178 11.64 11.54 -15.07
CA LYS A 178 11.97 12.89 -14.61
C LYS A 178 11.98 12.95 -13.09
N VAL A 179 12.73 13.89 -12.56
CA VAL A 179 12.71 14.24 -11.14
C VAL A 179 11.63 15.29 -10.94
N LEU A 180 10.60 14.95 -10.18
CA LEU A 180 9.61 15.89 -9.65
C LEU A 180 10.12 16.46 -8.33
N ILE A 181 10.04 17.78 -8.15
CA ILE A 181 10.27 18.50 -6.89
C ILE A 181 8.98 19.26 -6.52
N GLY A 182 8.46 19.07 -5.31
CA GLY A 182 7.20 19.67 -4.92
C GLY A 182 7.07 19.92 -3.43
N LYS A 183 5.87 20.35 -3.02
CA LYS A 183 5.57 20.56 -1.59
C LYS A 183 5.53 19.25 -0.81
N GLN A 184 5.69 19.36 0.51
CA GLN A 184 5.49 18.19 1.36
C GLN A 184 4.06 17.64 1.29
N ASN A 185 3.93 16.33 1.45
CA ASN A 185 2.62 15.66 1.52
C ASN A 185 2.45 15.01 2.91
N ILE A 186 2.13 15.83 3.93
CA ILE A 186 1.88 15.36 5.29
C ILE A 186 0.37 15.34 5.54
N HIS A 187 -0.19 14.15 5.75
CA HIS A 187 -1.62 13.96 6.00
C HIS A 187 -2.01 14.08 7.48
N THR A 188 -1.04 13.97 8.40
CA THR A 188 -1.30 13.98 9.85
C THR A 188 -0.20 14.71 10.60
N ILE A 189 -0.57 15.75 11.35
CA ILE A 189 0.29 16.40 12.34
C ILE A 189 0.05 15.70 13.68
N GLU A 190 1.11 15.16 14.29
CA GLU A 190 0.99 14.63 15.65
C GLU A 190 0.79 15.75 16.67
N THR A 191 0.11 15.43 17.77
CA THR A 191 -0.07 16.39 18.87
C THR A 191 1.26 16.74 19.55
N GLU A 192 1.35 17.93 20.15
CA GLU A 192 2.51 18.35 20.96
C GLU A 192 2.89 17.28 22.02
N LYS A 193 1.89 16.63 22.62
CA LYS A 193 2.11 15.55 23.60
C LYS A 193 2.82 14.34 22.97
N GLN A 194 2.36 13.88 21.81
CA GLN A 194 2.99 12.76 21.10
C GLN A 194 4.43 13.10 20.68
N THR A 195 4.66 14.30 20.15
CA THR A 195 6.00 14.81 19.81
C THR A 195 6.92 14.81 21.04
N LYS A 196 6.43 15.30 22.18
CA LYS A 196 7.17 15.34 23.45
C LYS A 196 7.54 13.95 23.95
N ASP A 197 6.59 13.01 23.94
CA ASP A 197 6.81 11.65 24.41
C ASP A 197 7.84 10.91 23.53
N LEU A 198 7.81 11.17 22.22
CA LEU A 198 8.81 10.66 21.28
C LEU A 198 10.20 11.23 21.56
N LEU A 199 10.33 12.56 21.72
CA LEU A 199 11.60 13.20 22.05
C LEU A 199 12.21 12.63 23.35
N ILE A 200 11.39 12.38 24.37
CA ILE A 200 11.83 11.75 25.63
C ILE A 200 12.38 10.35 25.36
N THR A 201 11.68 9.56 24.53
CA THR A 201 12.10 8.19 24.15
C THR A 201 13.42 8.18 23.39
N LEU A 202 13.70 9.23 22.60
CA LEU A 202 14.98 9.42 21.90
C LEU A 202 16.12 9.84 22.84
N GLY A 203 15.81 10.23 24.08
CA GLY A 203 16.79 10.60 25.10
C GLY A 203 16.89 12.10 25.37
N VAL A 204 15.97 12.92 24.84
CA VAL A 204 15.87 14.34 25.18
C VAL A 204 15.33 14.48 26.60
N SER A 205 15.92 15.36 27.41
CA SER A 205 15.43 15.61 28.78
C SER A 205 13.97 16.10 28.76
N ARG A 206 13.15 15.68 29.74
CA ARG A 206 11.71 16.04 29.80
C ARG A 206 11.44 17.55 29.69
N LYS A 207 12.32 18.38 30.28
CA LYS A 207 12.21 19.84 30.22
C LYS A 207 12.46 20.35 28.80
N ARG A 208 13.57 19.95 28.15
CA ARG A 208 13.89 20.38 26.79
C ARG A 208 12.91 19.80 25.76
N ALA A 209 12.47 18.56 25.94
CA ALA A 209 11.48 17.91 25.10
C ALA A 209 10.14 18.67 25.06
N GLY A 210 9.70 19.26 26.19
CA GLY A 210 8.50 20.08 26.21
C GLY A 210 8.63 21.41 25.44
N ILE A 211 9.83 21.99 25.40
CA ILE A 211 10.11 23.21 24.63
C ILE A 211 10.15 22.86 23.14
N LEU A 212 10.99 21.89 22.77
CA LEU A 212 11.14 21.44 21.38
C LEU A 212 9.83 20.94 20.78
N ALA A 213 9.01 20.21 21.55
CA ALA A 213 7.72 19.73 21.04
C ALA A 213 6.80 20.88 20.64
N ARG A 214 6.76 21.95 21.42
CA ARG A 214 5.97 23.15 21.11
C ARG A 214 6.50 23.84 19.85
N ASP A 215 7.81 24.03 19.77
CA ASP A 215 8.45 24.73 18.65
C ASP A 215 8.30 23.93 17.35
N ILE A 216 8.42 22.59 17.42
CA ILE A 216 8.15 21.67 16.31
C ILE A 216 6.69 21.78 15.86
N THR A 217 5.72 21.77 16.79
CA THR A 217 4.30 21.90 16.42
C THR A 217 3.98 23.25 15.78
N VAL A 218 4.67 24.34 16.18
CA VAL A 218 4.55 25.65 15.51
C VAL A 218 5.17 25.59 14.11
N LEU A 219 6.34 24.99 13.96
CA LEU A 219 6.98 24.80 12.65
C LEU A 219 6.07 23.99 11.70
N GLU A 220 5.54 22.86 12.14
CA GLU A 220 4.62 22.01 11.35
C GLU A 220 3.37 22.77 10.89
N ARG A 221 2.79 23.60 11.77
CA ARG A 221 1.65 24.46 11.41
C ARG A 221 2.04 25.45 10.32
N ASN A 222 3.16 26.15 10.49
CA ASN A 222 3.61 27.15 9.51
C ASN A 222 3.94 26.51 8.15
N ILE A 223 4.52 25.31 8.12
CA ILE A 223 4.77 24.60 6.85
C ILE A 223 3.44 24.24 6.17
N ASN A 224 2.43 23.81 6.93
CA ASN A 224 1.12 23.50 6.36
C ASN A 224 0.38 24.73 5.84
N GLU A 225 0.51 25.88 6.50
CA GLU A 225 -0.03 27.15 6.00
C GLU A 225 0.62 27.57 4.66
N LEU A 226 1.91 27.25 4.44
CA LEU A 226 2.56 27.47 3.14
C LEU A 226 2.03 26.55 2.03
N ALA A 227 1.53 25.35 2.38
CA ALA A 227 1.18 24.29 1.45
C ALA A 227 -0.19 24.48 0.74
N GLU A 228 -0.97 25.51 1.11
CA GLU A 228 -2.30 25.82 0.53
C GLU A 228 -2.24 26.62 -0.78
N LEU A 229 -1.05 26.93 -1.29
CA LEU A 229 -0.86 27.68 -2.52
C LEU A 229 -0.94 26.73 -3.73
N ASN A 230 -1.94 26.91 -4.58
CA ASN A 230 -2.06 26.17 -5.84
C ASN A 230 -1.20 26.82 -6.93
N ASP A 231 -0.41 26.02 -7.62
CA ASP A 231 0.36 26.43 -8.81
C ASP A 231 0.36 25.30 -9.85
N TYR A 232 0.66 25.66 -11.09
CA TYR A 232 0.84 24.71 -12.18
C TYR A 232 2.20 24.05 -12.12
N ARG A 233 2.33 22.88 -12.74
CA ARG A 233 3.63 22.25 -12.93
C ARG A 233 4.45 23.03 -13.93
N THR A 234 5.73 23.20 -13.64
CA THR A 234 6.69 23.87 -14.52
C THR A 234 7.97 23.06 -14.63
N ASN A 235 8.70 23.22 -15.74
CA ASN A 235 10.04 22.63 -15.86
C ASN A 235 11.06 23.73 -15.63
N LEU A 236 12.03 23.49 -14.74
CA LEU A 236 13.11 24.42 -14.43
C LEU A 236 14.44 23.68 -14.49
N THR A 237 15.48 24.34 -14.98
CA THR A 237 16.85 23.90 -14.73
C THR A 237 17.17 24.00 -13.24
N ILE A 238 18.17 23.24 -12.77
CA ILE A 238 18.66 23.38 -11.39
C ILE A 238 19.07 24.82 -11.12
N GLU A 239 19.79 25.48 -12.05
CA GLU A 239 20.20 26.87 -11.89
C GLU A 239 19.01 27.83 -11.68
N GLU A 240 17.99 27.75 -12.54
CA GLU A 240 16.78 28.58 -12.42
C GLU A 240 16.04 28.33 -11.10
N PHE A 241 15.99 27.07 -10.65
CA PHE A 241 15.40 26.70 -9.37
C PHE A 241 16.14 27.33 -8.19
N GLU A 242 17.47 27.20 -8.15
CA GLU A 242 18.30 27.73 -7.06
C GLU A 242 18.21 29.26 -6.99
N VAL A 243 18.21 29.94 -8.14
CA VAL A 243 18.04 31.41 -8.22
C VAL A 243 16.70 31.86 -7.66
N ARG A 244 15.61 31.15 -7.95
CA ARG A 244 14.26 31.53 -7.50
C ARG A 244 14.01 31.24 -6.03
N THR A 245 14.51 30.12 -5.52
CA THR A 245 14.14 29.60 -4.19
C THR A 245 15.21 29.84 -3.12
N GLY A 246 16.45 30.10 -3.52
CA GLY A 246 17.61 30.12 -2.60
C GLY A 246 18.00 28.75 -2.05
N LEU A 247 17.30 27.67 -2.43
CA LEU A 247 17.59 26.30 -2.00
C LEU A 247 18.64 25.68 -2.92
N SER A 248 19.71 25.10 -2.36
CA SER A 248 20.74 24.43 -3.16
C SER A 248 20.32 23.04 -3.63
N LEU A 249 19.46 22.99 -4.65
CA LEU A 249 18.92 21.78 -5.24
C LEU A 249 20.01 20.87 -5.84
N GLY A 250 21.03 21.44 -6.48
CA GLY A 250 22.12 20.64 -7.08
C GLY A 250 22.86 19.82 -6.03
N ASN A 251 23.15 20.42 -4.86
CA ASN A 251 23.78 19.73 -3.74
C ASN A 251 22.82 18.70 -3.10
N TYR A 252 21.54 19.05 -2.96
CA TYR A 252 20.51 18.14 -2.45
C TYR A 252 20.42 16.85 -3.29
N LEU A 253 20.27 16.99 -4.61
CA LEU A 253 20.23 15.86 -5.54
C LEU A 253 21.54 15.07 -5.51
N SER A 254 22.68 15.77 -5.42
CA SER A 254 23.98 15.11 -5.38
C SER A 254 24.16 14.20 -4.16
N ILE A 255 23.66 14.62 -2.99
CA ILE A 255 23.68 13.81 -1.78
C ILE A 255 22.71 12.62 -1.88
N ALA A 256 21.51 12.86 -2.41
CA ALA A 256 20.44 11.87 -2.51
C ALA A 256 20.78 10.73 -3.49
N PHE A 257 21.28 11.06 -4.68
CA PHE A 257 21.67 10.08 -5.71
C PHE A 257 23.09 9.54 -5.51
N GLY A 258 23.96 10.30 -4.84
CA GLY A 258 25.39 9.95 -4.71
C GLY A 258 26.22 10.25 -5.95
N SER A 259 25.69 11.04 -6.90
CA SER A 259 26.33 11.50 -8.14
C SER A 259 26.02 12.97 -8.36
N SER A 260 26.92 13.71 -9.02
CA SER A 260 26.70 15.13 -9.31
C SER A 260 25.72 15.34 -10.46
N PHE A 261 24.94 16.42 -10.40
CA PHE A 261 24.07 16.88 -11.48
C PHE A 261 24.62 18.16 -12.11
N ASP A 262 24.46 18.29 -13.43
CA ASP A 262 24.77 19.53 -14.16
C ASP A 262 23.74 20.62 -13.82
N SER A 263 24.16 21.88 -13.77
CA SER A 263 23.25 23.00 -13.45
C SER A 263 22.14 23.19 -14.49
N SER A 264 22.36 22.72 -15.72
CA SER A 264 21.38 22.70 -16.80
C SER A 264 20.39 21.52 -16.73
N PHE A 265 20.56 20.58 -15.79
CA PHE A 265 19.64 19.46 -15.62
C PHE A 265 18.24 19.99 -15.30
N VAL A 266 17.23 19.48 -16.00
CA VAL A 266 15.84 19.95 -15.88
C VAL A 266 15.07 19.07 -14.92
N VAL A 267 14.43 19.70 -13.93
CA VAL A 267 13.48 19.09 -13.00
C VAL A 267 12.06 19.56 -13.31
N GLU A 268 11.09 18.68 -13.11
CA GLU A 268 9.68 19.06 -13.04
C GLU A 268 9.41 19.61 -11.64
N THR A 269 8.77 20.74 -11.53
CA THR A 269 8.45 21.38 -10.25
C THR A 269 6.95 21.60 -10.11
N SER A 270 6.46 21.49 -8.89
CA SER A 270 5.08 21.82 -8.53
C SER A 270 5.05 22.73 -7.29
N GLU A 271 4.00 23.54 -7.19
CA GLU A 271 3.78 24.47 -6.06
C GLU A 271 5.00 25.39 -5.77
N MET A 272 5.50 26.08 -6.80
CA MET A 272 6.71 26.91 -6.67
C MET A 272 6.60 27.96 -5.56
N ALA A 273 5.42 28.53 -5.34
CA ALA A 273 5.19 29.51 -4.28
C ALA A 273 5.45 28.95 -2.86
N TYR A 274 5.27 27.64 -2.65
CA TYR A 274 5.66 26.97 -1.41
C TYR A 274 7.19 26.89 -1.29
N LEU A 275 7.86 26.44 -2.36
CA LEU A 275 9.31 26.24 -2.38
C LEU A 275 10.08 27.55 -2.23
N GLU A 276 9.60 28.63 -2.84
CA GLU A 276 10.18 29.98 -2.74
C GLU A 276 10.16 30.54 -1.30
N ARG A 277 9.17 30.15 -0.49
CA ARG A 277 9.01 30.62 0.90
C ARG A 277 9.60 29.68 1.94
N LEU A 278 9.99 28.47 1.53
CA LEU A 278 10.43 27.43 2.45
C LEU A 278 11.73 27.83 3.15
N GLN A 279 12.72 28.34 2.42
CA GLN A 279 14.01 28.75 2.99
C GLN A 279 13.82 29.83 4.07
N ASP A 280 13.06 30.88 3.75
CA ASP A 280 12.73 31.97 4.70
C ASP A 280 11.97 31.49 5.94
N LEU A 281 11.14 30.43 5.80
CA LEU A 281 10.47 29.82 6.95
C LEU A 281 11.47 29.08 7.84
N MET A 282 12.34 28.26 7.24
CA MET A 282 13.33 27.49 8.01
C MET A 282 14.30 28.40 8.76
N ASP A 283 14.67 29.54 8.18
CA ASP A 283 15.60 30.52 8.79
C ASP A 283 15.00 31.27 9.99
N LYS A 284 13.69 31.17 10.23
CA LYS A 284 13.02 31.77 11.42
C LYS A 284 13.13 30.91 12.68
N PHE A 285 13.54 29.65 12.56
CA PHE A 285 13.61 28.72 13.68
C PHE A 285 15.06 28.43 14.08
N GLU A 286 15.29 28.21 15.38
CA GLU A 286 16.60 27.78 15.88
C GLU A 286 17.03 26.45 15.22
N SER A 287 18.33 26.30 14.95
CA SER A 287 18.83 25.10 14.26
C SER A 287 18.59 23.83 15.07
N GLU A 288 18.58 23.91 16.40
CA GLU A 288 18.25 22.77 17.26
C GLU A 288 16.80 22.31 17.04
N THR A 289 15.87 23.25 16.87
CA THR A 289 14.47 22.96 16.58
C THR A 289 14.33 22.30 15.22
N VAL A 290 14.98 22.85 14.19
CA VAL A 290 14.96 22.28 12.83
C VAL A 290 15.60 20.89 12.80
N ALA A 291 16.76 20.70 13.45
CA ALA A 291 17.40 19.40 13.56
C ALA A 291 16.52 18.39 14.31
N SER A 292 15.88 18.82 15.40
CA SER A 292 14.97 17.95 16.17
C SER A 292 13.71 17.60 15.39
N TYR A 293 13.19 18.52 14.58
CA TYR A 293 12.08 18.26 13.67
C TYR A 293 12.45 17.18 12.63
N LEU A 294 13.57 17.35 11.92
CA LEU A 294 14.04 16.36 10.94
C LEU A 294 14.27 14.97 11.58
N MET A 295 14.84 14.94 12.78
CA MET A 295 15.04 13.71 13.55
C MET A 295 13.72 13.02 13.89
N VAL A 296 12.77 13.76 14.45
CA VAL A 296 11.45 13.25 14.85
C VAL A 296 10.70 12.74 13.62
N SER A 297 10.71 13.49 12.52
CA SER A 297 10.05 13.11 11.27
C SER A 297 10.68 11.86 10.65
N PHE A 298 12.00 11.69 10.73
CA PHE A 298 12.64 10.45 10.31
C PHE A 298 12.21 9.24 11.16
N VAL A 299 12.12 9.39 12.48
CA VAL A 299 11.65 8.30 13.35
C VAL A 299 10.18 7.97 13.10
N ARG A 300 9.33 8.99 12.86
CA ARG A 300 7.93 8.78 12.47
C ARG A 300 7.82 8.00 11.18
N TYR A 301 8.62 8.35 10.18
CA TYR A 301 8.73 7.60 8.93
C TYR A 301 9.14 6.14 9.18
N LEU A 302 10.20 5.90 9.95
CA LEU A 302 10.63 4.52 10.25
C LEU A 302 9.55 3.71 10.98
N ARG A 303 8.75 4.37 11.84
CA ARG A 303 7.61 3.76 12.54
C ARG A 303 6.41 3.49 11.64
N SER A 304 6.26 4.23 10.53
CA SER A 304 5.16 3.99 9.59
C SER A 304 5.43 2.82 8.64
N LEU A 305 6.67 2.32 8.57
CA LEU A 305 7.01 1.18 7.72
C LEU A 305 6.43 -0.13 8.28
N ASP A 306 5.95 -1.00 7.39
CA ASP A 306 5.42 -2.32 7.77
C ASP A 306 6.52 -3.18 8.44
N GLY A 307 6.16 -3.80 9.55
CA GLY A 307 7.09 -4.58 10.38
C GLY A 307 8.05 -3.74 11.23
N SER A 308 7.86 -2.43 11.31
CA SER A 308 8.56 -1.58 12.27
C SER A 308 8.28 -2.03 13.72
N GLY A 309 9.26 -1.84 14.62
CA GLY A 309 9.12 -2.26 16.01
C GLY A 309 8.86 -3.76 16.20
N ALA A 310 9.38 -4.60 15.30
CA ALA A 310 9.18 -6.05 15.37
C ALA A 310 9.67 -6.64 16.70
N GLU A 311 10.77 -6.14 17.28
CA GLU A 311 11.32 -6.57 18.57
C GLU A 311 11.41 -8.10 18.75
N GLY A 312 11.70 -8.82 17.66
CA GLY A 312 11.79 -10.28 17.64
C GLY A 312 10.46 -11.02 17.37
N ASP A 313 9.34 -10.32 17.20
CA ASP A 313 8.07 -10.93 16.82
C ASP A 313 8.15 -11.55 15.41
N PRO A 314 7.91 -12.88 15.25
CA PRO A 314 8.10 -13.54 13.97
C PRO A 314 7.23 -13.03 12.83
N ARG A 315 6.00 -12.60 13.13
CA ARG A 315 5.08 -12.09 12.11
C ARG A 315 5.51 -10.70 11.67
N LYS A 316 5.84 -9.80 12.62
CA LYS A 316 6.33 -8.45 12.30
C LYS A 316 7.68 -8.50 11.59
N CYS A 317 8.55 -9.45 11.94
CA CYS A 317 9.78 -9.68 11.18
C CYS A 317 9.50 -10.17 9.76
N ALA A 318 8.50 -11.04 9.57
CA ALA A 318 8.10 -11.46 8.23
C ALA A 318 7.52 -10.27 7.44
N ALA A 319 6.73 -9.41 8.08
CA ALA A 319 6.23 -8.17 7.48
C ALA A 319 7.36 -7.21 7.09
N ALA A 320 8.37 -7.04 7.94
CA ALA A 320 9.52 -6.18 7.66
C ALA A 320 10.30 -6.66 6.43
N VAL A 321 10.48 -7.98 6.28
CA VAL A 321 11.14 -8.57 5.11
C VAL A 321 10.25 -8.46 3.88
N ALA A 322 8.96 -8.82 4.00
CA ALA A 322 7.98 -8.75 2.92
C ALA A 322 7.87 -7.34 2.34
N PHE A 323 7.92 -6.33 3.19
CA PHE A 323 7.83 -4.93 2.80
C PHE A 323 9.14 -4.36 2.24
N ASN A 324 10.25 -4.53 2.96
CA ASN A 324 11.52 -3.90 2.58
C ASN A 324 12.28 -4.65 1.49
N MET A 325 12.00 -5.96 1.34
CA MET A 325 12.53 -6.81 0.27
C MET A 325 11.40 -7.39 -0.58
N GLU A 326 10.50 -6.51 -1.06
CA GLU A 326 9.26 -6.86 -1.76
C GLU A 326 9.46 -7.82 -2.94
N THR A 327 10.37 -7.53 -3.86
CA THR A 327 10.59 -8.38 -5.05
C THR A 327 11.19 -9.74 -4.70
N ALA A 328 12.05 -9.80 -3.68
CA ALA A 328 12.56 -11.07 -3.14
C ALA A 328 11.44 -11.89 -2.52
N SER A 329 10.60 -11.24 -1.72
CA SER A 329 9.51 -11.87 -1.00
C SER A 329 8.44 -12.39 -1.95
N GLU A 330 8.06 -11.62 -2.97
CA GLU A 330 7.15 -12.08 -4.02
C GLU A 330 7.69 -13.31 -4.76
N LEU A 331 8.98 -13.28 -5.16
CA LEU A 331 9.61 -14.41 -5.84
C LEU A 331 9.57 -15.67 -4.96
N LEU A 332 9.95 -15.55 -3.68
CA LEU A 332 9.94 -16.67 -2.75
C LEU A 332 8.52 -17.15 -2.42
N TYR A 333 7.53 -16.24 -2.36
CA TYR A 333 6.12 -16.59 -2.23
C TYR A 333 5.65 -17.43 -3.41
N LYS A 334 5.90 -16.95 -4.64
CA LYS A 334 5.58 -17.66 -5.90
C LYS A 334 6.21 -19.04 -5.92
N ASP A 335 7.52 -19.08 -5.65
CA ASP A 335 8.27 -20.31 -5.61
C ASP A 335 7.79 -21.26 -4.53
N PHE A 336 7.17 -20.81 -3.44
CA PHE A 336 6.73 -21.70 -2.38
C PHE A 336 5.28 -22.18 -2.55
N TYR A 337 4.35 -21.25 -2.81
CA TYR A 337 2.90 -21.54 -2.81
C TYR A 337 2.30 -21.79 -4.18
N PHE A 338 2.99 -21.42 -5.27
CA PHE A 338 2.47 -21.48 -6.64
C PHE A 338 3.27 -22.39 -7.59
N ARG A 339 3.99 -23.39 -7.04
CA ARG A 339 4.69 -24.41 -7.84
C ARG A 339 3.74 -25.24 -8.72
N LEU A 340 4.34 -25.98 -9.66
CA LEU A 340 3.67 -27.04 -10.45
C LEU A 340 2.48 -26.51 -11.29
N GLY A 341 2.64 -25.36 -11.93
CA GLY A 341 1.60 -24.77 -12.78
C GLY A 341 0.42 -24.16 -12.02
N LYS A 342 0.46 -24.11 -10.68
CA LYS A 342 -0.60 -23.51 -9.89
C LYS A 342 -0.77 -22.02 -10.18
N LEU A 343 0.32 -21.26 -10.36
CA LEU A 343 0.23 -19.83 -10.74
C LEU A 343 -0.55 -19.65 -12.05
N GLN A 344 -0.31 -20.51 -13.04
CA GLN A 344 -0.98 -20.42 -14.34
C GLN A 344 -2.49 -20.53 -14.18
N ARG A 345 -2.98 -21.49 -13.38
CA ARG A 345 -4.43 -21.65 -13.13
C ARG A 345 -5.06 -20.41 -12.48
N TYR A 346 -4.32 -19.73 -11.60
CA TYR A 346 -4.77 -18.46 -11.03
C TYR A 346 -4.79 -17.37 -12.10
N ASN A 347 -3.71 -17.22 -12.88
CA ASN A 347 -3.64 -16.25 -13.95
C ASN A 347 -4.78 -16.44 -14.97
N ASP A 348 -5.04 -17.68 -15.40
CA ASP A 348 -6.09 -18.00 -16.37
C ASP A 348 -7.47 -17.60 -15.84
N GLU A 349 -7.77 -17.89 -14.57
CA GLU A 349 -9.08 -17.57 -13.99
C GLU A 349 -9.25 -16.07 -13.74
N VAL A 350 -8.20 -15.37 -13.28
CA VAL A 350 -8.24 -13.90 -13.13
C VAL A 350 -8.35 -13.23 -14.50
N GLN A 351 -7.61 -13.70 -15.51
CA GLN A 351 -7.69 -13.19 -16.87
C GLN A 351 -9.09 -13.39 -17.45
N ARG A 352 -9.69 -14.58 -17.25
CA ARG A 352 -11.08 -14.85 -17.64
C ARG A 352 -12.04 -13.84 -17.03
N LEU A 353 -11.91 -13.56 -15.73
CA LEU A 353 -12.74 -12.58 -15.03
C LEU A 353 -12.54 -11.16 -15.58
N PHE A 354 -11.29 -10.76 -15.79
CA PHE A 354 -10.92 -9.45 -16.35
C PHE A 354 -11.48 -9.25 -17.76
N ASP A 355 -11.34 -10.22 -18.65
CA ASP A 355 -11.82 -10.14 -20.04
C ASP A 355 -13.34 -9.99 -20.11
N LEU A 356 -14.07 -10.69 -19.22
CA LEU A 356 -15.52 -10.58 -19.13
C LEU A 356 -15.98 -9.20 -18.64
N ILE A 357 -15.30 -8.66 -17.63
CA ILE A 357 -15.57 -7.31 -17.11
C ILE A 357 -15.25 -6.26 -18.18
N LEU A 358 -14.08 -6.33 -18.80
CA LEU A 358 -13.66 -5.38 -19.83
C LEU A 358 -14.59 -5.44 -21.05
N GLY A 359 -15.02 -6.63 -21.46
CA GLY A 359 -16.01 -6.82 -22.51
C GLY A 359 -17.35 -6.16 -22.19
N GLN A 360 -17.84 -6.32 -20.95
CA GLN A 360 -19.06 -5.67 -20.47
C GLN A 360 -18.94 -4.15 -20.47
N LEU A 361 -17.82 -3.61 -20.00
CA LEU A 361 -17.58 -2.16 -19.95
C LEU A 361 -17.43 -1.55 -21.35
N LYS A 362 -16.75 -2.23 -22.29
CA LYS A 362 -16.61 -1.78 -23.69
C LYS A 362 -17.93 -1.79 -24.46
N SER A 363 -18.85 -2.68 -24.10
CA SER A 363 -20.17 -2.79 -24.74
C SER A 363 -21.19 -1.77 -24.21
N ASN A 364 -20.80 -0.89 -23.28
CA ASN A 364 -21.69 0.13 -22.75
C ASN A 364 -22.02 1.22 -23.79
N ARG A 365 -23.24 1.77 -23.66
CA ARG A 365 -23.84 2.78 -24.55
C ARG A 365 -23.07 4.11 -24.64
N LEU A 366 -22.06 4.29 -23.79
CA LEU A 366 -21.28 5.51 -23.66
C LEU A 366 -20.09 5.56 -24.63
N ASN A 367 -19.82 4.48 -25.38
CA ASN A 367 -18.74 4.42 -26.37
C ASN A 367 -17.37 4.87 -25.82
N LEU A 368 -17.14 4.60 -24.53
CA LEU A 368 -15.94 5.01 -23.83
C LEU A 368 -14.77 4.16 -24.32
N THR A 369 -13.70 4.80 -24.76
CA THR A 369 -12.44 4.13 -25.09
C THR A 369 -11.63 3.95 -23.82
N SER A 370 -11.55 2.71 -23.33
CA SER A 370 -10.59 2.39 -22.26
C SER A 370 -9.19 2.40 -22.83
N GLU A 371 -8.27 3.07 -22.14
CA GLU A 371 -6.84 2.85 -22.40
C GLU A 371 -6.39 1.50 -21.84
N VAL A 372 -7.11 0.92 -20.87
CA VAL A 372 -6.78 -0.38 -20.30
C VAL A 372 -7.04 -1.53 -21.27
N ALA A 373 -6.00 -2.32 -21.49
CA ALA A 373 -5.98 -3.45 -22.42
C ALA A 373 -5.42 -4.73 -21.81
N GLN A 374 -4.68 -4.65 -20.70
CA GLN A 374 -3.91 -5.78 -20.16
C GLN A 374 -4.09 -5.93 -18.65
N LEU A 375 -3.82 -7.16 -18.18
CA LEU A 375 -3.79 -7.52 -16.78
C LEU A 375 -2.49 -8.30 -16.50
N THR A 376 -1.82 -7.98 -15.40
CA THR A 376 -0.69 -8.75 -14.88
C THR A 376 -0.93 -9.11 -13.41
N VAL A 377 -0.48 -10.31 -13.02
CA VAL A 377 -0.57 -10.81 -11.65
C VAL A 377 0.80 -10.75 -10.95
N GLY A 378 0.85 -10.05 -9.83
CA GLY A 378 2.06 -9.73 -9.10
C GLY A 378 2.81 -8.54 -9.71
N LYS A 379 3.81 -8.04 -8.98
CA LYS A 379 4.56 -6.84 -9.34
C LYS A 379 5.86 -7.17 -10.07
N LEU A 380 6.30 -8.42 -10.06
CA LEU A 380 7.51 -8.83 -10.78
C LEU A 380 7.34 -8.70 -12.31
N PRO A 381 8.40 -8.31 -13.04
CA PRO A 381 8.33 -8.18 -14.50
C PRO A 381 7.93 -9.51 -15.16
N ASN A 382 7.12 -9.44 -16.21
CA ASN A 382 6.74 -10.61 -17.00
C ASN A 382 7.87 -11.03 -17.97
N ILE A 383 8.97 -11.55 -17.39
CA ILE A 383 10.14 -12.01 -18.14
C ILE A 383 10.40 -13.48 -17.85
N GLN A 384 11.02 -14.17 -18.80
CA GLN A 384 11.28 -15.62 -18.72
C GLN A 384 12.08 -16.02 -17.46
N ASN A 385 12.98 -15.17 -16.98
CA ASN A 385 13.82 -15.46 -15.81
C ASN A 385 13.69 -14.39 -14.72
N GLN A 386 12.54 -14.37 -14.06
CA GLN A 386 12.27 -13.50 -12.90
C GLN A 386 13.31 -13.67 -11.79
N ARG A 387 13.78 -14.90 -11.56
CA ARG A 387 14.78 -15.20 -10.52
C ARG A 387 16.11 -14.50 -10.77
N ARG A 388 16.62 -14.53 -12.02
CA ARG A 388 17.83 -13.79 -12.37
C ARG A 388 17.66 -12.30 -12.15
N PHE A 389 16.52 -11.74 -12.59
CA PHE A 389 16.23 -10.32 -12.37
C PHE A 389 16.25 -9.93 -10.89
N VAL A 390 15.62 -10.72 -10.01
CA VAL A 390 15.61 -10.44 -8.57
C VAL A 390 16.99 -10.64 -7.94
N ASN A 391 17.77 -11.64 -8.39
CA ASN A 391 19.16 -11.79 -7.96
C ASN A 391 20.01 -10.57 -8.32
N ASP A 392 19.90 -10.09 -9.57
CA ASP A 392 20.60 -8.91 -10.06
C ASP A 392 20.15 -7.64 -9.33
N PHE A 393 18.85 -7.56 -8.98
CA PHE A 393 18.29 -6.48 -8.17
C PHE A 393 19.01 -6.36 -6.82
N TYR A 394 19.15 -7.46 -6.09
CA TYR A 394 19.78 -7.48 -4.77
C TYR A 394 21.28 -7.78 -4.78
N TRP A 395 21.92 -7.87 -5.95
CA TRP A 395 23.34 -8.20 -6.08
C TRP A 395 24.22 -7.30 -5.21
N ASN A 396 24.02 -5.98 -5.30
CA ASN A 396 24.77 -4.95 -4.54
C ASN A 396 24.26 -4.73 -3.10
N LEU A 397 23.38 -5.57 -2.56
CA LEU A 397 22.98 -5.54 -1.16
C LEU A 397 23.92 -6.44 -0.35
N ASN A 398 24.79 -5.85 0.45
CA ASN A 398 25.74 -6.57 1.31
C ASN A 398 25.26 -6.55 2.77
N LEU A 399 24.75 -7.69 3.22
CA LEU A 399 24.38 -7.93 4.61
C LEU A 399 25.48 -8.79 5.24
N GLU A 400 26.18 -8.23 6.22
CA GLU A 400 27.25 -8.94 6.95
C GLU A 400 26.64 -9.67 8.15
N SER A 401 27.11 -10.89 8.44
CA SER A 401 26.55 -11.73 9.50
C SER A 401 27.29 -11.62 10.85
N SER A 402 28.39 -10.89 10.91
CA SER A 402 29.27 -10.87 12.10
C SER A 402 28.69 -10.11 13.29
N GLU A 403 27.81 -9.13 13.06
CA GLU A 403 27.13 -8.37 14.11
C GLU A 403 25.62 -8.35 13.85
N LEU A 404 24.85 -9.00 14.73
CA LEU A 404 23.39 -9.04 14.68
C LEU A 404 22.82 -7.69 15.16
N ASP A 405 22.85 -6.70 14.28
CA ASP A 405 22.26 -5.38 14.50
C ASP A 405 21.12 -5.12 13.51
N PHE A 406 19.89 -5.16 14.03
CA PHE A 406 18.70 -4.98 13.20
C PHE A 406 18.62 -3.58 12.58
N ALA A 407 19.00 -2.51 13.29
CA ALA A 407 18.93 -1.17 12.72
C ALA A 407 19.91 -0.98 11.58
N VAL A 408 21.14 -1.47 11.73
CA VAL A 408 22.14 -1.43 10.65
C VAL A 408 21.64 -2.21 9.43
N MET A 409 21.11 -3.41 9.62
CA MET A 409 20.57 -4.19 8.50
C MET A 409 19.37 -3.51 7.85
N HIS A 410 18.41 -3.04 8.64
CA HIS A 410 17.23 -2.37 8.12
C HIS A 410 17.59 -1.10 7.34
N LEU A 411 18.50 -0.27 7.85
CA LEU A 411 18.99 0.92 7.15
C LEU A 411 19.70 0.58 5.83
N LYS A 412 20.51 -0.50 5.79
CA LYS A 412 21.13 -0.97 4.53
C LYS A 412 20.10 -1.43 3.51
N VAL A 413 19.04 -2.12 3.95
CA VAL A 413 17.95 -2.55 3.06
C VAL A 413 17.14 -1.34 2.55
N LEU A 414 16.84 -0.37 3.41
CA LEU A 414 16.15 0.86 3.03
C LEU A 414 16.96 1.69 2.03
N GLU A 415 18.25 1.88 2.29
CA GLU A 415 19.16 2.57 1.39
C GLU A 415 19.24 1.87 0.03
N HIS A 416 19.36 0.54 0.03
CA HIS A 416 19.36 -0.24 -1.20
C HIS A 416 18.05 -0.06 -1.98
N ARG A 417 16.91 -0.20 -1.32
CA ARG A 417 15.58 -0.06 -1.92
C ARG A 417 15.41 1.32 -2.56
N ASN A 418 15.73 2.37 -1.82
CA ASN A 418 15.58 3.74 -2.33
C ASN A 418 16.59 4.03 -3.45
N ARG A 419 17.83 3.55 -3.36
CA ARG A 419 18.80 3.65 -4.47
C ARG A 419 18.26 3.01 -5.74
N LYS A 420 17.61 1.84 -5.66
CA LYS A 420 16.98 1.19 -6.82
C LYS A 420 15.83 2.02 -7.42
N VAL A 421 15.09 2.76 -6.61
CA VAL A 421 14.09 3.72 -7.10
C VAL A 421 14.77 4.84 -7.89
N LEU A 422 15.86 5.41 -7.36
CA LEU A 422 16.58 6.52 -7.98
C LEU A 422 17.33 6.12 -9.26
N GLU A 423 17.89 4.91 -9.33
CA GLU A 423 18.55 4.34 -10.52
C GLU A 423 17.62 4.27 -11.75
N GLN A 424 16.30 4.39 -11.58
CA GLN A 424 15.35 4.46 -12.71
C GLN A 424 15.53 5.73 -13.55
N LEU A 425 16.09 6.82 -12.98
CA LEU A 425 16.30 8.07 -13.71
C LEU A 425 17.19 7.88 -14.95
N ASP A 426 18.19 7.01 -14.86
CA ASP A 426 19.12 6.71 -15.96
C ASP A 426 18.59 5.67 -16.96
N GLY A 427 17.42 5.09 -16.66
CA GLY A 427 16.81 4.02 -17.46
C GLY A 427 15.74 4.55 -18.43
N GLN A 428 15.49 3.79 -19.50
CA GLN A 428 14.23 3.90 -20.26
C GLN A 428 13.26 2.84 -19.75
N VAL A 429 11.96 3.15 -19.70
CA VAL A 429 10.93 2.13 -19.43
C VAL A 429 10.99 1.09 -20.56
N PRO A 430 11.39 -0.17 -20.30
CA PRO A 430 11.42 -1.16 -21.35
C PRO A 430 9.98 -1.43 -21.79
N LYS A 431 9.70 -1.34 -23.10
CA LYS A 431 8.35 -1.43 -23.67
C LYS A 431 7.59 -2.75 -23.36
N ASP A 432 8.28 -3.76 -22.83
CA ASP A 432 7.71 -5.07 -22.45
C ASP A 432 8.15 -5.55 -21.05
N ARG A 433 8.78 -4.67 -20.24
CA ARG A 433 9.20 -4.99 -18.86
C ARG A 433 8.66 -3.92 -17.92
N GLU A 434 7.34 -3.86 -17.82
CA GLU A 434 6.59 -2.93 -16.97
C GLU A 434 6.77 -3.27 -15.47
N PHE A 435 8.03 -3.32 -15.03
CA PHE A 435 8.40 -3.30 -13.64
C PHE A 435 8.72 -1.87 -13.27
N LEU A 436 7.92 -1.29 -12.38
CA LEU A 436 8.22 -0.02 -11.77
C LEU A 436 8.46 -0.25 -10.30
N LEU A 437 9.60 0.23 -9.82
CA LEU A 437 9.72 0.55 -8.41
C LEU A 437 8.98 1.86 -8.22
N LEU A 438 7.70 1.76 -7.90
CA LEU A 438 6.90 2.95 -7.62
C LEU A 438 7.46 3.58 -6.34
N SER A 439 8.07 4.76 -6.49
CA SER A 439 8.57 5.65 -5.43
C SER A 439 7.47 6.14 -4.47
N ASN A 440 6.25 5.62 -4.59
CA ASN A 440 5.07 6.38 -4.22
C ASN A 440 4.63 5.98 -2.80
N ASP A 441 4.74 6.91 -1.85
CA ASP A 441 4.44 6.72 -0.43
C ASP A 441 2.98 6.26 -0.17
N LYS A 442 2.04 6.56 -1.07
CA LYS A 442 0.68 5.99 -1.01
C LYS A 442 0.67 4.46 -1.17
N TYR A 443 1.65 3.90 -1.89
CA TYR A 443 1.74 2.49 -2.29
C TYR A 443 2.78 1.72 -1.46
N ALA A 444 3.69 2.44 -0.78
CA ALA A 444 4.53 1.90 0.27
C ALA A 444 3.74 1.54 1.54
N ASN A 445 2.45 1.89 1.64
CA ASN A 445 1.61 1.43 2.75
C ASN A 445 0.88 0.12 2.46
N GLY A 446 1.30 -0.63 1.43
CA GLY A 446 0.79 -1.96 1.11
C GLY A 446 -0.70 -1.99 0.76
N ASP A 447 -1.18 -0.99 0.03
CA ASP A 447 -2.50 -1.03 -0.55
C ASP A 447 -2.64 -2.24 -1.49
N LEU A 448 -3.70 -3.02 -1.27
CA LEU A 448 -4.03 -4.19 -2.06
C LEU A 448 -4.91 -3.88 -3.27
N GLU A 449 -5.22 -2.60 -3.46
CA GLU A 449 -5.92 -2.15 -4.66
C GLU A 449 -5.05 -2.44 -5.90
N PRO A 450 -5.61 -3.07 -6.95
CA PRO A 450 -4.90 -3.20 -8.21
C PRO A 450 -4.51 -1.82 -8.74
N LEU A 451 -3.30 -1.72 -9.26
CA LEU A 451 -2.81 -0.49 -9.86
C LEU A 451 -3.17 -0.48 -11.34
N VAL A 452 -3.59 0.67 -11.86
CA VAL A 452 -3.57 0.91 -13.30
C VAL A 452 -2.28 1.66 -13.64
N PHE A 453 -1.41 1.04 -14.42
CA PHE A 453 -0.22 1.67 -14.95
C PHE A 453 -0.26 1.60 -16.48
N LYS A 454 -0.25 2.76 -17.15
CA LYS A 454 -0.55 2.87 -18.58
C LYS A 454 -1.86 2.13 -18.90
N ASN A 455 -1.79 1.12 -19.76
CA ASN A 455 -2.90 0.28 -20.18
C ASN A 455 -2.97 -1.07 -19.43
N THR A 456 -2.20 -1.25 -18.36
CA THR A 456 -2.09 -2.51 -17.62
C THR A 456 -2.64 -2.39 -16.21
N VAL A 457 -3.54 -3.30 -15.83
CA VAL A 457 -3.94 -3.51 -14.44
C VAL A 457 -2.97 -4.48 -13.78
N ILE A 458 -2.34 -4.09 -12.68
CA ILE A 458 -1.42 -4.92 -11.90
C ILE A 458 -2.14 -5.37 -10.63
N LEU A 459 -2.47 -6.66 -10.55
CA LEU A 459 -3.14 -7.27 -9.41
C LEU A 459 -2.10 -7.77 -8.39
N PRO A 460 -2.10 -7.30 -7.14
CA PRO A 460 -1.23 -7.85 -6.09
C PRO A 460 -1.46 -9.35 -5.90
N ILE A 461 -0.37 -10.13 -5.79
CA ILE A 461 -0.47 -11.58 -5.62
C ILE A 461 -1.05 -11.97 -4.24
N ASP A 462 -1.00 -11.06 -3.28
CA ASP A 462 -1.50 -11.20 -1.92
C ASP A 462 -2.97 -11.58 -1.86
N ILE A 463 -3.80 -11.10 -2.79
CA ILE A 463 -5.23 -11.44 -2.81
C ILE A 463 -5.49 -12.87 -3.30
N LEU A 464 -4.50 -13.52 -3.93
CA LEU A 464 -4.60 -14.84 -4.53
C LEU A 464 -4.38 -15.95 -3.49
N GLN A 465 -5.22 -15.97 -2.47
CA GLN A 465 -5.20 -16.95 -1.40
C GLN A 465 -6.60 -17.36 -0.93
N GLU A 466 -6.68 -18.53 -0.29
CA GLU A 466 -7.91 -19.05 0.34
C GLU A 466 -8.60 -17.95 1.17
N SER A 467 -9.93 -17.96 1.18
CA SER A 467 -10.84 -16.93 1.72
C SER A 467 -10.99 -15.64 0.92
N PHE A 468 -10.10 -15.33 -0.02
CA PHE A 468 -10.25 -14.15 -0.88
C PHE A 468 -10.39 -14.55 -2.35
N PHE A 469 -9.50 -15.40 -2.85
CA PHE A 469 -9.57 -15.90 -4.22
C PHE A 469 -8.80 -17.20 -4.41
N THR A 470 -9.48 -18.20 -4.97
CA THR A 470 -8.87 -19.41 -5.54
C THR A 470 -9.64 -19.82 -6.80
N PRO A 471 -9.00 -20.40 -7.83
CA PRO A 471 -9.69 -20.86 -9.03
C PRO A 471 -10.84 -21.84 -8.76
N GLU A 472 -10.68 -22.67 -7.71
CA GLU A 472 -11.63 -23.69 -7.31
C GLU A 472 -12.85 -23.15 -6.55
N MET A 473 -12.90 -21.86 -6.20
CA MET A 473 -14.07 -21.27 -5.56
C MET A 473 -15.25 -21.16 -6.52
N HIS A 474 -16.46 -21.21 -5.98
CA HIS A 474 -17.68 -20.88 -6.68
C HIS A 474 -17.62 -19.46 -7.24
N ASP A 475 -18.20 -19.26 -8.44
CA ASP A 475 -18.12 -17.98 -9.15
C ASP A 475 -18.71 -16.82 -8.33
N VAL A 476 -19.70 -17.08 -7.47
CA VAL A 476 -20.28 -16.08 -6.56
C VAL A 476 -19.22 -15.38 -5.72
N PHE A 477 -18.21 -16.10 -5.21
CA PHE A 477 -17.15 -15.52 -4.39
C PHE A 477 -16.14 -14.76 -5.24
N LYS A 478 -15.74 -15.35 -6.37
CA LYS A 478 -14.76 -14.76 -7.29
C LYS A 478 -15.26 -13.42 -7.86
N VAL A 479 -16.52 -13.37 -8.30
CA VAL A 479 -17.09 -12.19 -8.97
C VAL A 479 -17.46 -11.09 -7.96
N SER A 480 -18.03 -11.44 -6.81
CA SER A 480 -18.45 -10.43 -5.82
C SER A 480 -17.29 -9.71 -5.14
N LEU A 481 -16.14 -10.37 -4.95
CA LEU A 481 -14.97 -9.76 -4.31
C LEU A 481 -13.95 -9.26 -5.34
N LEU A 482 -13.24 -10.18 -6.02
CA LEU A 482 -12.20 -9.79 -6.97
C LEU A 482 -12.78 -9.11 -8.21
N GLY A 483 -13.96 -9.56 -8.68
CA GLY A 483 -14.63 -8.91 -9.80
C GLY A 483 -14.98 -7.45 -9.50
N PHE A 484 -15.50 -7.16 -8.29
CA PHE A 484 -15.75 -5.80 -7.85
C PHE A 484 -14.47 -4.97 -7.82
N ILE A 485 -13.41 -5.48 -7.18
CA ILE A 485 -12.11 -4.81 -7.07
C ILE A 485 -11.54 -4.47 -8.45
N LEU A 486 -11.53 -5.43 -9.39
CA LEU A 486 -11.04 -5.20 -10.76
C LEU A 486 -11.89 -4.18 -11.51
N THR A 487 -13.22 -4.29 -11.42
CA THR A 487 -14.13 -3.38 -12.11
C THR A 487 -13.94 -1.95 -11.64
N ARG A 488 -13.79 -1.74 -10.32
CA ARG A 488 -13.54 -0.41 -9.77
C ARG A 488 -12.24 0.20 -10.32
N GLN A 489 -11.16 -0.57 -10.43
CA GLN A 489 -9.90 -0.05 -10.97
C GLN A 489 -9.96 0.20 -12.48
N ILE A 490 -10.62 -0.68 -13.25
CA ILE A 490 -10.82 -0.45 -14.68
C ILE A 490 -11.68 0.81 -14.89
N LEU A 491 -12.71 1.05 -14.07
CA LEU A 491 -13.53 2.25 -14.15
C LEU A 491 -12.73 3.54 -13.93
N LYS A 492 -11.73 3.53 -13.03
CA LYS A 492 -10.82 4.68 -12.83
C LYS A 492 -10.09 5.07 -14.13
N SER A 493 -9.75 4.12 -14.99
CA SER A 493 -9.08 4.40 -16.27
C SER A 493 -9.98 5.01 -17.34
N PHE A 494 -11.30 5.02 -17.12
CA PHE A 494 -12.25 5.69 -18.00
C PHE A 494 -12.53 7.14 -17.59
N VAL A 495 -11.97 7.60 -16.47
CA VAL A 495 -12.14 8.97 -15.96
C VAL A 495 -10.92 9.81 -16.38
N PRO A 496 -11.10 10.86 -17.19
CA PRO A 496 -10.01 11.79 -17.52
C PRO A 496 -9.31 12.33 -16.27
N HIS A 497 -7.97 12.38 -16.29
CA HIS A 497 -7.17 12.79 -15.15
C HIS A 497 -7.49 14.23 -14.69
N GLU A 498 -7.87 15.12 -15.62
CA GLU A 498 -8.24 16.50 -15.28
C GLU A 498 -9.56 16.61 -14.48
N LEU A 499 -10.41 15.58 -14.51
CA LEU A 499 -11.68 15.53 -13.76
C LEU A 499 -11.49 14.96 -12.36
N LEU A 500 -10.57 14.00 -12.20
CA LEU A 500 -10.12 13.48 -10.90
C LEU A 500 -9.45 14.55 -10.02
N VAL A 501 -8.87 15.58 -10.65
CA VAL A 501 -8.22 16.71 -9.95
C VAL A 501 -9.22 17.84 -9.63
N LYS A 502 -10.36 17.91 -10.35
CA LYS A 502 -11.36 18.98 -10.19
C LYS A 502 -12.61 18.57 -9.39
N GLY A 503 -12.70 17.34 -8.90
CA GLY A 503 -13.73 16.92 -7.95
C GLY A 503 -15.14 16.84 -8.54
N SER A 504 -15.27 16.67 -9.87
CA SER A 504 -16.58 16.55 -10.52
C SER A 504 -16.48 15.74 -11.81
N MET A 505 -16.81 14.45 -11.68
CA MET A 505 -16.89 13.47 -12.77
C MET A 505 -18.06 13.75 -13.74
N MET A 506 -19.06 14.54 -13.30
CA MET A 506 -20.38 14.63 -13.93
C MET A 506 -20.40 15.37 -15.28
N SER A 507 -19.47 16.30 -15.53
CA SER A 507 -19.47 17.10 -16.76
C SER A 507 -19.15 16.32 -18.05
N SER A 508 -18.57 15.11 -17.95
CA SER A 508 -18.25 14.28 -19.12
C SER A 508 -19.28 13.21 -19.47
N PHE A 509 -20.21 12.90 -18.55
CA PHE A 509 -21.29 11.94 -18.79
C PHE A 509 -22.60 12.62 -19.26
N GLU A 510 -22.61 13.95 -19.32
CA GLU A 510 -23.81 14.76 -19.47
C GLU A 510 -24.52 14.80 -20.83
N PRO A 511 -23.99 14.43 -22.02
CA PRO A 511 -24.79 14.66 -23.22
C PRO A 511 -25.97 13.70 -23.41
N LYS A 512 -26.14 12.61 -22.63
CA LYS A 512 -27.15 11.58 -22.95
C LYS A 512 -27.88 10.87 -21.79
N LEU A 513 -27.74 11.31 -20.55
CA LEU A 513 -28.58 10.83 -19.44
C LEU A 513 -29.82 11.73 -19.33
N ASN A 514 -30.87 11.38 -20.10
CA ASN A 514 -32.17 12.05 -20.01
C ASN A 514 -32.85 11.76 -18.66
N HIS A 515 -33.54 12.80 -18.18
CA HIS A 515 -34.34 12.94 -16.97
C HIS A 515 -34.95 11.67 -16.39
N ASP A 516 -34.39 11.24 -15.26
CA ASP A 516 -35.04 10.73 -14.04
C ASP A 516 -33.89 10.16 -13.18
N ASP A 517 -33.09 11.04 -12.58
CA ASP A 517 -31.74 10.66 -12.12
C ASP A 517 -31.69 10.31 -10.62
N PRO A 518 -31.48 9.04 -10.23
CA PRO A 518 -31.25 8.63 -8.86
C PRO A 518 -29.86 9.00 -8.30
N ILE A 519 -29.02 9.74 -9.02
CA ILE A 519 -27.63 10.07 -8.62
C ILE A 519 -27.50 11.53 -8.11
N ALA A 520 -28.48 12.39 -8.38
CA ALA A 520 -28.45 13.82 -8.00
C ALA A 520 -28.33 14.08 -6.48
N TRP A 521 -28.57 13.09 -5.62
CA TRP A 521 -28.44 13.22 -4.16
C TRP A 521 -27.01 13.02 -3.64
N LEU A 522 -26.12 12.33 -4.39
CA LEU A 522 -24.74 12.07 -3.95
C LEU A 522 -23.90 13.35 -3.85
N ASN A 523 -24.30 14.42 -4.56
CA ASN A 523 -23.61 15.71 -4.61
C ASN A 523 -23.69 16.55 -3.32
N LYS A 524 -24.41 16.12 -2.28
CA LYS A 524 -24.64 16.97 -1.09
C LYS A 524 -23.63 16.80 0.06
N THR A 525 -22.67 15.89 -0.01
CA THR A 525 -21.69 15.71 1.09
C THR A 525 -20.26 15.39 0.63
N ASP A 526 -19.37 16.37 0.84
CA ASP A 526 -17.90 16.27 0.89
C ASP A 526 -17.20 15.89 -0.43
N LEU A 527 -16.68 16.90 -1.16
CA LEU A 527 -16.19 16.81 -2.55
C LEU A 527 -15.11 15.74 -2.80
N HIS A 528 -14.21 15.49 -1.86
CA HIS A 528 -13.15 14.48 -2.04
C HIS A 528 -13.66 13.03 -1.92
N SER A 529 -14.89 12.82 -1.44
CA SER A 529 -15.47 11.49 -1.21
C SER A 529 -16.47 11.05 -2.29
N THR A 530 -16.84 11.94 -3.21
CA THR A 530 -17.90 11.70 -4.20
C THR A 530 -17.44 10.76 -5.32
N GLU A 531 -16.23 10.95 -5.84
CA GLU A 531 -15.69 10.15 -6.96
C GLU A 531 -15.55 8.66 -6.60
N ASP A 532 -14.99 8.39 -5.43
CA ASP A 532 -14.79 7.04 -4.92
C ASP A 532 -16.13 6.31 -4.67
N ARG A 533 -17.18 7.04 -4.26
CA ARG A 533 -18.54 6.52 -4.07
C ARG A 533 -19.20 6.19 -5.41
N GLU A 534 -19.10 7.09 -6.39
CA GLU A 534 -19.66 6.88 -7.73
C GLU A 534 -19.03 5.65 -8.39
N LEU A 535 -17.70 5.52 -8.30
CA LEU A 535 -16.97 4.35 -8.78
C LEU A 535 -17.43 3.06 -8.10
N ASP A 536 -17.65 3.07 -6.79
CA ASP A 536 -18.13 1.88 -6.07
C ASP A 536 -19.54 1.47 -6.51
N VAL A 537 -20.47 2.43 -6.66
CA VAL A 537 -21.83 2.17 -7.14
C VAL A 537 -21.80 1.58 -8.55
N MET A 538 -21.04 2.22 -9.45
CA MET A 538 -20.90 1.75 -10.83
C MET A 538 -20.25 0.38 -10.91
N ALA A 539 -19.21 0.14 -10.11
CA ALA A 539 -18.51 -1.14 -10.04
C ALA A 539 -19.46 -2.23 -9.56
N LEU A 540 -20.12 -2.06 -8.41
CA LEU A 540 -21.05 -3.05 -7.85
C LEU A 540 -22.18 -3.37 -8.83
N LYS A 541 -22.81 -2.35 -9.40
CA LYS A 541 -23.90 -2.53 -10.37
C LYS A 541 -23.42 -3.30 -11.61
N THR A 542 -22.23 -2.98 -12.11
CA THR A 542 -21.65 -3.65 -13.27
C THR A 542 -21.40 -5.12 -12.98
N VAL A 543 -20.73 -5.46 -11.87
CA VAL A 543 -20.40 -6.86 -11.56
C VAL A 543 -21.61 -7.68 -11.15
N TYR A 544 -22.56 -7.07 -10.43
CA TYR A 544 -23.81 -7.73 -10.05
C TYR A 544 -24.61 -8.11 -11.31
N ASN A 545 -24.77 -7.17 -12.25
CA ASN A 545 -25.46 -7.44 -13.51
C ASN A 545 -24.70 -8.44 -14.38
N LEU A 546 -23.37 -8.36 -14.43
CA LEU A 546 -22.55 -9.32 -15.15
C LEU A 546 -22.73 -10.74 -14.59
N TYR A 547 -22.87 -10.89 -13.27
CA TYR A 547 -23.08 -12.18 -12.63
C TYR A 547 -24.48 -12.74 -12.85
N PHE A 548 -25.54 -11.94 -12.63
CA PHE A 548 -26.95 -12.36 -12.56
C PHE A 548 -27.75 -12.22 -13.87
N ARG A 549 -27.14 -11.80 -14.98
CA ARG A 549 -27.83 -11.76 -16.28
C ARG A 549 -28.10 -13.17 -16.84
N ASP A 550 -29.09 -13.28 -17.71
CA ASP A 550 -29.55 -14.56 -18.28
C ASP A 550 -28.46 -15.28 -19.10
N ASP A 551 -27.60 -14.52 -19.79
CA ASP A 551 -26.48 -15.01 -20.60
C ASP A 551 -25.13 -14.98 -19.85
N SER A 552 -25.18 -15.04 -18.52
CA SER A 552 -23.97 -15.03 -17.70
C SER A 552 -23.11 -16.25 -18.01
N LYS A 553 -21.79 -16.02 -18.09
CA LYS A 553 -20.78 -17.08 -18.24
C LYS A 553 -20.30 -17.60 -16.87
N PHE A 554 -20.96 -17.20 -15.80
CA PHE A 554 -20.68 -17.62 -14.43
C PHE A 554 -21.72 -18.62 -13.95
N SER A 555 -21.30 -19.59 -13.14
CA SER A 555 -22.20 -20.54 -12.48
C SER A 555 -23.15 -19.80 -11.55
N GLN A 556 -24.44 -19.87 -11.86
CA GLN A 556 -25.53 -19.40 -10.99
C GLN A 556 -26.28 -20.55 -10.32
N GLU A 557 -25.74 -21.77 -10.36
CA GLU A 557 -26.32 -22.91 -9.66
C GLU A 557 -26.18 -22.70 -8.15
N GLN A 558 -27.24 -22.99 -7.38
CA GLN A 558 -27.18 -22.90 -5.92
C GLN A 558 -26.24 -24.00 -5.40
N PRO A 559 -25.12 -23.65 -4.75
CA PRO A 559 -24.15 -24.65 -4.34
C PRO A 559 -24.59 -25.38 -3.07
N SER A 560 -24.10 -26.60 -2.87
CA SER A 560 -24.46 -27.47 -1.75
C SER A 560 -23.90 -27.04 -0.40
N PHE A 561 -22.84 -26.23 -0.38
CA PHE A 561 -22.17 -25.79 0.85
C PHE A 561 -22.95 -24.71 1.63
N THR A 562 -24.02 -24.14 1.05
CA THR A 562 -24.81 -23.09 1.71
C THR A 562 -26.28 -23.12 1.33
N LYS A 563 -27.12 -22.70 2.29
CA LYS A 563 -28.55 -22.43 2.06
C LYS A 563 -28.83 -20.96 1.77
N LEU A 564 -27.82 -20.08 1.90
CA LEU A 564 -27.98 -18.67 1.58
C LEU A 564 -28.21 -18.52 0.06
N PRO A 565 -29.24 -17.76 -0.35
CA PRO A 565 -29.41 -17.41 -1.76
C PRO A 565 -28.16 -16.74 -2.32
N LEU A 566 -27.82 -17.05 -3.58
CA LEU A 566 -26.64 -16.48 -4.24
C LEU A 566 -26.61 -14.94 -4.20
N SER A 567 -27.75 -14.27 -4.27
CA SER A 567 -27.83 -12.80 -4.18
C SER A 567 -27.39 -12.26 -2.82
N GLN A 568 -27.81 -12.90 -1.71
CA GLN A 568 -27.37 -12.54 -0.37
C GLN A 568 -25.88 -12.84 -0.20
N LEU A 569 -25.43 -14.02 -0.64
CA LEU A 569 -24.03 -14.43 -0.52
C LEU A 569 -23.09 -13.50 -1.32
N PHE A 570 -23.51 -13.08 -2.52
CA PHE A 570 -22.79 -12.11 -3.33
C PHE A 570 -22.58 -10.80 -2.56
N LEU A 571 -23.66 -10.24 -1.99
CA LEU A 571 -23.62 -8.95 -1.30
C LEU A 571 -22.85 -9.02 0.01
N LEU A 572 -22.94 -10.14 0.74
CA LEU A 572 -22.17 -10.40 1.96
C LEU A 572 -20.67 -10.53 1.70
N ASN A 573 -20.29 -11.22 0.61
CA ASN A 573 -18.88 -11.37 0.25
C ASN A 573 -18.29 -10.05 -0.29
N PHE A 574 -19.05 -9.31 -1.09
CA PHE A 574 -18.70 -7.95 -1.51
C PHE A 574 -18.46 -7.02 -0.31
N ALA A 575 -19.34 -7.06 0.69
CA ALA A 575 -19.23 -6.22 1.89
C ALA A 575 -17.92 -6.45 2.66
N GLN A 576 -17.25 -7.58 2.46
CA GLN A 576 -15.97 -7.86 3.10
C GLN A 576 -14.88 -6.84 2.72
N VAL A 577 -14.97 -6.20 1.55
CA VAL A 577 -14.05 -5.11 1.14
C VAL A 577 -14.09 -3.93 2.12
N TYR A 578 -15.25 -3.70 2.75
CA TYR A 578 -15.50 -2.59 3.66
C TYR A 578 -15.45 -3.01 5.14
N SER A 579 -15.10 -4.26 5.44
CA SER A 579 -15.02 -4.73 6.83
C SER A 579 -13.89 -4.04 7.59
N GLY A 580 -14.16 -3.53 8.79
CA GLY A 580 -13.22 -2.79 9.65
C GLY A 580 -13.92 -1.83 10.62
N GLU A 581 -13.20 -1.24 11.58
CA GLU A 581 -13.79 -0.20 12.45
C GLU A 581 -13.93 1.08 11.62
N ALA A 582 -15.17 1.55 11.59
CA ALA A 582 -15.63 2.69 10.83
C ALA A 582 -14.75 3.93 11.09
N GLU A 583 -13.84 4.25 10.17
CA GLU A 583 -13.86 5.65 9.77
C GLU A 583 -15.32 5.94 9.36
N PRO A 584 -15.96 7.01 9.85
CA PRO A 584 -17.33 7.35 9.46
C PRO A 584 -17.56 7.37 7.94
N ARG A 585 -16.47 7.48 7.17
CA ARG A 585 -16.40 7.40 5.71
C ARG A 585 -16.72 6.01 5.14
N ASP A 586 -16.21 4.91 5.71
CA ASP A 586 -16.35 3.56 5.14
C ASP A 586 -17.75 2.97 5.38
N THR A 587 -18.32 3.17 6.57
CA THR A 587 -19.70 2.79 6.87
C THR A 587 -20.71 3.55 6.01
N ARG A 588 -20.42 4.82 5.70
CA ARG A 588 -21.24 5.60 4.76
C ARG A 588 -21.10 5.05 3.35
N ARG A 589 -19.89 4.70 2.89
CA ARG A 589 -19.66 4.13 1.55
C ARG A 589 -20.43 2.83 1.32
N LEU A 590 -20.27 1.80 2.16
CA LEU A 590 -20.96 0.51 1.94
C LEU A 590 -22.47 0.68 1.88
N ASN A 591 -23.05 1.35 2.89
CA ASN A 591 -24.50 1.55 2.98
C ASN A 591 -25.03 2.36 1.79
N GLN A 592 -24.32 3.38 1.32
CA GLN A 592 -24.69 4.14 0.13
C GLN A 592 -24.63 3.29 -1.15
N VAL A 593 -23.58 2.48 -1.29
CA VAL A 593 -23.38 1.63 -2.48
C VAL A 593 -24.50 0.60 -2.61
N VAL A 594 -24.86 -0.08 -1.52
CA VAL A 594 -25.93 -1.09 -1.54
C VAL A 594 -27.33 -0.49 -1.66
N LYS A 595 -27.59 0.70 -1.10
CA LYS A 595 -28.86 1.43 -1.28
C LYS A 595 -29.13 1.79 -2.74
N ASN A 596 -28.09 2.07 -3.52
CA ASN A 596 -28.21 2.35 -4.95
C ASN A 596 -28.42 1.09 -5.83
N LEU A 597 -28.42 -0.10 -5.23
CA LEU A 597 -28.66 -1.36 -5.94
C LEU A 597 -30.06 -1.88 -5.62
N GLN A 598 -31.02 -1.73 -6.54
CA GLN A 598 -32.39 -2.23 -6.35
C GLN A 598 -32.47 -3.72 -5.96
N SER A 599 -31.53 -4.53 -6.46
CA SER A 599 -31.42 -5.95 -6.15
C SER A 599 -31.07 -6.22 -4.68
N PHE A 600 -30.44 -5.27 -3.98
CA PHE A 600 -30.17 -5.38 -2.54
C PHE A 600 -31.47 -5.46 -1.73
N GLY A 601 -32.40 -4.54 -1.98
CA GLY A 601 -33.70 -4.53 -1.30
C GLY A 601 -34.48 -5.82 -1.54
N LYS A 602 -34.40 -6.40 -2.75
CA LYS A 602 -34.99 -7.71 -3.06
C LYS A 602 -34.28 -8.86 -2.34
N ALA A 603 -32.95 -8.84 -2.25
CA ALA A 603 -32.18 -9.91 -1.63
C ALA A 603 -32.42 -10.00 -0.12
N PHE A 604 -32.62 -8.88 0.56
CA PHE A 604 -32.82 -8.81 2.02
C PHE A 604 -34.24 -8.46 2.46
N ASN A 605 -35.20 -8.42 1.52
CA ASN A 605 -36.60 -8.06 1.76
C ASN A 605 -36.77 -6.69 2.46
N CYS A 606 -36.01 -5.69 2.02
CA CYS A 606 -36.09 -4.35 2.60
C CYS A 606 -37.37 -3.62 2.18
N PRO A 607 -38.04 -2.91 3.12
CA PRO A 607 -39.19 -2.07 2.79
C PRO A 607 -38.84 -1.02 1.72
N THR A 608 -39.77 -0.72 0.83
CA THR A 608 -39.57 0.29 -0.24
C THR A 608 -39.19 1.68 0.30
N GLU A 609 -39.58 1.98 1.53
CA GLU A 609 -39.28 3.24 2.22
C GLU A 609 -37.84 3.32 2.80
N SER A 610 -37.15 2.20 3.00
CA SER A 610 -35.78 2.18 3.55
C SER A 610 -34.69 2.29 2.47
N VAL A 611 -35.06 2.18 1.19
CA VAL A 611 -34.16 2.25 0.03
C VAL A 611 -34.12 3.66 -0.60
N SER A 612 -34.98 4.59 -0.15
CA SER A 612 -35.24 5.87 -0.85
C SER A 612 -35.31 7.13 0.03
N LYS A 613 -34.80 7.10 1.27
CA LYS A 613 -34.68 8.31 2.12
C LYS A 613 -33.26 8.52 2.63
N GLU A 614 -32.50 9.33 1.89
CA GLU A 614 -31.81 10.55 2.36
C GLU A 614 -31.12 11.27 1.19
#